data_AF-A0ABD2U1B0-F1
#
_entry.id   AF-A0ABD2U1B0-F1
#
_cell.length_a   1.000
_cell.length_b   1.000
_cell.length_c   1.000
_cell.angle_alpha   90.00
_cell.angle_beta   90.00
_cell.angle_gamma   90.00
#
_symmetry.space_group_name_H-M   'P 1'
#
loop_
_entity.id
_entity.type
_entity.pdbx_description
1 polymer ?
#
loop_
_entity_poly.entity_id
_entity_poly.type
_entity_poly.pdbx_seq_one_letter_code
_entity_poly.pdbx_strand_id
1 'polypeptide(L)'
;MYLSLPLPSTVTKTMTVTVFYSDGSGLPMPYTVTVLKHGYIKDLAQALEIACCLRIDEYLLLAEVYEHRVFRYFENPTEILNSVKDDEHIVAYRLPKRVAQLTRLEISHRYLEKCIIDSSKASERKLFLTPLVTFLEDPHNGADVDFAVHKVLAPLRRKAFISSAPGLKDGAENGSPSETIEVPMNSCTIQFGREGQSTECIDPVGNSSMELTFHLCLTDERGTNCRPVTKDTVIEPVRMQKVILDWTEKEYELYDASYLKDLPEVHKSGLTVKKTKQEAISLFSCLEAFLKEEPLGPDDMWYCPRCKEHRQASKKLDLWRLPDILVFHLKRFSYSRWLKNKLDTFVNFPIHNLDLSKYVKSTDLSESSHVYELYAISNHYGGLGGGHYTAYCKLIDDDRWYHFDDSHVSPVAESDIKTSAAYVLFYRRVKAQQNGVVGGSFQCHRSS
;
A
#
# COMPACT_ATOMS: atom_id res chain seq x y z
N MET A 1 25.91 -8.75 -24.60
CA MET A 1 24.53 -8.47 -24.11
C MET A 1 24.64 -7.76 -22.78
N TYR A 2 23.82 -6.73 -22.56
CA TYR A 2 23.79 -5.94 -21.34
C TYR A 2 22.40 -6.02 -20.72
N LEU A 3 22.31 -6.58 -19.52
CA LEU A 3 21.04 -6.76 -18.80
C LEU A 3 21.02 -5.84 -17.58
N SER A 4 20.07 -4.92 -17.55
CA SER A 4 19.90 -3.96 -16.46
C SER A 4 18.82 -4.47 -15.51
N LEU A 5 19.26 -5.18 -14.46
CA LEU A 5 18.42 -5.93 -13.55
C LEU A 5 17.86 -5.04 -12.44
N PRO A 6 16.54 -5.07 -12.19
CA PRO A 6 15.97 -4.44 -11.01
C PRO A 6 16.41 -5.17 -9.75
N LEU A 7 16.53 -4.43 -8.64
CA LEU A 7 16.71 -5.04 -7.32
C LEU A 7 15.33 -5.10 -6.66
N PRO A 8 14.77 -6.30 -6.43
CA PRO A 8 13.56 -6.44 -5.63
C PRO A 8 13.78 -5.76 -4.27
N SER A 9 12.80 -5.00 -3.76
CA SER A 9 12.94 -4.48 -2.41
C SER A 9 12.70 -5.61 -1.41
N THR A 10 13.67 -5.93 -0.56
CA THR A 10 13.47 -6.80 0.63
C THR A 10 13.22 -5.99 1.90
N VAL A 11 13.40 -4.67 1.84
CA VAL A 11 13.21 -3.80 3.00
C VAL A 11 11.72 -3.58 3.18
N THR A 12 11.17 -4.12 4.26
CA THR A 12 9.77 -3.89 4.66
C THR A 12 9.66 -2.77 5.69
N LYS A 13 8.50 -2.10 5.73
CA LYS A 13 8.09 -1.16 6.77
C LYS A 13 6.72 -1.61 7.29
N THR A 14 6.50 -1.48 8.60
CA THR A 14 5.19 -1.65 9.21
C THR A 14 4.43 -0.33 9.16
N MET A 15 3.18 -0.37 8.70
CA MET A 15 2.30 0.80 8.64
C MET A 15 1.01 0.51 9.39
N THR A 16 0.57 1.42 10.24
CA THR A 16 -0.74 1.35 10.91
C THR A 16 -1.70 2.34 10.24
N VAL A 17 -2.86 1.85 9.79
CA VAL A 17 -3.89 2.64 9.09
C VAL A 17 -5.24 2.35 9.75
N THR A 18 -5.98 3.41 10.10
CA THR A 18 -7.34 3.26 10.60
C THR A 18 -8.32 3.10 9.44
N VAL A 19 -9.08 2.02 9.46
CA VAL A 19 -10.09 1.68 8.48
C VAL A 19 -11.47 2.11 9.01
N PHE A 20 -12.18 2.92 8.24
CA PHE A 20 -13.52 3.45 8.52
C PHE A 20 -14.57 2.70 7.70
N TYR A 21 -15.70 2.37 8.33
CA TYR A 21 -16.83 1.70 7.70
C TYR A 21 -17.82 2.75 7.20
N SER A 22 -17.72 3.11 5.92
CA SER A 22 -18.52 4.21 5.34
C SER A 22 -20.02 3.95 5.32
N ASP A 23 -20.45 2.69 5.46
CA ASP A 23 -21.85 2.29 5.54
C ASP A 23 -22.40 2.29 6.98
N GLY A 24 -21.59 2.64 7.98
CA GLY A 24 -21.99 2.62 9.39
C GLY A 24 -22.15 1.21 9.96
N SER A 25 -21.58 0.18 9.33
CA SER A 25 -21.67 -1.21 9.82
C SER A 25 -20.79 -1.49 11.05
N GLY A 26 -19.81 -0.63 11.35
CA GLY A 26 -18.87 -0.85 12.44
C GLY A 26 -18.10 0.39 12.89
N LEU A 27 -17.41 0.24 14.02
CA LEU A 27 -16.50 1.26 14.56
C LEU A 27 -15.21 1.35 13.71
N PRO A 28 -14.54 2.51 13.65
CA PRO A 28 -13.21 2.62 13.04
C PRO A 28 -12.22 1.66 13.72
N MET A 29 -11.41 0.96 12.92
CA MET A 29 -10.47 -0.05 13.42
C MET A 29 -9.07 0.15 12.86
N PRO A 30 -8.02 0.20 13.70
CA PRO A 30 -6.63 0.26 13.23
C PRO A 30 -6.16 -1.11 12.74
N TYR A 31 -5.51 -1.14 11.59
CA TYR A 31 -4.83 -2.32 11.03
C TYR A 31 -3.36 -2.02 10.82
N THR A 32 -2.50 -2.90 11.34
CA THR A 32 -1.06 -2.82 11.11
C THR A 32 -0.66 -3.85 10.06
N VAL A 33 -0.06 -3.39 8.96
CA VAL A 33 0.38 -4.22 7.84
C VAL A 33 1.86 -4.02 7.57
N THR A 34 2.51 -5.06 7.04
CA THR A 34 3.92 -5.02 6.63
C THR A 34 4.00 -4.96 5.12
N VAL A 35 4.62 -3.91 4.59
CA VAL A 35 4.69 -3.63 3.15
C VAL A 35 6.13 -3.32 2.75
N LEU A 36 6.46 -3.47 1.47
CA LEU A 36 7.78 -3.10 0.97
C LEU A 36 7.98 -1.59 1.10
N LYS A 37 9.08 -1.16 1.72
CA LYS A 37 9.43 0.25 1.90
C LYS A 37 9.47 0.99 0.57
N HIS A 38 9.97 0.34 -0.49
CA HIS A 38 10.02 0.91 -1.84
C HIS A 38 8.91 0.37 -2.74
N GLY A 39 7.81 -0.11 -2.14
CA GLY A 39 6.61 -0.55 -2.85
C GLY A 39 5.74 0.63 -3.29
N TYR A 40 4.54 0.29 -3.72
CA TYR A 40 3.55 1.23 -4.23
C TYR A 40 2.33 1.30 -3.31
N ILE A 41 1.53 2.37 -3.43
CA ILE A 41 0.27 2.50 -2.68
C ILE A 41 -0.67 1.30 -2.89
N LYS A 42 -0.73 0.72 -4.09
CA LYS A 42 -1.53 -0.49 -4.34
C LYS A 42 -1.12 -1.67 -3.45
N ASP A 43 0.15 -1.78 -3.08
CA ASP A 43 0.65 -2.87 -2.24
C ASP A 43 0.17 -2.66 -0.79
N LEU A 44 0.12 -1.41 -0.33
CA LEU A 44 -0.49 -1.04 0.94
C LEU A 44 -2.00 -1.31 0.94
N ALA A 45 -2.71 -0.88 -0.10
CA ALA A 45 -4.14 -1.13 -0.25
C ALA A 45 -4.42 -2.64 -0.19
N GLN A 46 -3.72 -3.44 -1.01
CA GLN A 46 -3.90 -4.89 -1.05
C GLN A 46 -3.61 -5.56 0.31
N ALA A 47 -2.55 -5.14 1.02
CA ALA A 47 -2.26 -5.66 2.35
C ALA A 47 -3.38 -5.34 3.35
N LEU A 48 -3.94 -4.14 3.30
CA LEU A 48 -5.08 -3.74 4.13
C LEU A 48 -6.35 -4.49 3.76
N GLU A 49 -6.64 -4.69 2.47
CA GLU A 49 -7.79 -5.45 1.99
C GLU A 49 -7.80 -6.88 2.55
N ILE A 50 -6.62 -7.52 2.58
CA ILE A 50 -6.45 -8.84 3.18
C ILE A 50 -6.63 -8.76 4.70
N ALA A 51 -5.97 -7.80 5.37
CA ALA A 51 -5.98 -7.69 6.83
C ALA A 51 -7.39 -7.38 7.40
N CYS A 52 -8.21 -6.60 6.68
CA CYS A 52 -9.54 -6.24 7.11
C CYS A 52 -10.66 -7.13 6.55
N CYS A 53 -10.29 -8.23 5.88
CA CYS A 53 -11.22 -9.15 5.21
C CYS A 53 -12.22 -8.39 4.32
N LEU A 54 -11.69 -7.58 3.39
CA LEU A 54 -12.51 -6.77 2.49
C LEU A 54 -13.38 -7.67 1.61
N ARG A 55 -14.66 -7.32 1.45
CA ARG A 55 -15.57 -8.08 0.60
C ARG A 55 -15.29 -7.82 -0.88
N ILE A 56 -15.67 -8.78 -1.74
CA ILE A 56 -15.43 -8.68 -3.18
C ILE A 56 -16.15 -7.50 -3.85
N ASP A 57 -17.26 -7.07 -3.27
CA ASP A 57 -18.10 -5.95 -3.68
C ASP A 57 -17.67 -4.61 -3.08
N GLU A 58 -16.55 -4.56 -2.35
CA GLU A 58 -16.01 -3.37 -1.68
C GLU A 58 -14.61 -3.00 -2.24
N TYR A 59 -14.17 -1.77 -2.00
CA TYR A 59 -12.80 -1.29 -2.20
C TYR A 59 -12.39 -0.34 -1.05
N LEU A 60 -11.09 -0.13 -0.88
CA LEU A 60 -10.56 0.87 0.06
C LEU A 60 -10.19 2.17 -0.66
N LEU A 61 -10.69 3.29 -0.14
CA LEU A 61 -10.25 4.63 -0.52
C LEU A 61 -9.25 5.14 0.53
N LEU A 62 -7.97 5.15 0.17
CA LEU A 62 -6.90 5.67 1.02
C LEU A 62 -6.84 7.20 0.98
N ALA A 63 -6.64 7.82 2.13
CA ALA A 63 -6.53 9.26 2.26
C ALA A 63 -5.48 9.65 3.31
N GLU A 64 -4.81 10.77 3.06
CA GLU A 64 -3.94 11.45 4.02
C GLU A 64 -4.75 12.49 4.78
N VAL A 65 -4.66 12.46 6.11
CA VAL A 65 -5.38 13.38 6.99
C VAL A 65 -4.37 14.32 7.66
N TYR A 66 -4.60 15.62 7.51
CA TYR A 66 -3.77 16.66 8.12
C TYR A 66 -4.69 17.75 8.69
N GLU A 67 -4.42 18.20 9.92
CA GLU A 67 -5.22 19.22 10.63
C GLU A 67 -6.74 18.98 10.55
N HIS A 68 -7.17 17.73 10.77
CA HIS A 68 -8.59 17.33 10.77
C HIS A 68 -9.30 17.49 9.42
N ARG A 69 -8.55 17.53 8.30
CA ARG A 69 -9.06 17.56 6.93
C ARG A 69 -8.44 16.43 6.11
N VAL A 70 -9.16 15.98 5.08
CA VAL A 70 -8.53 15.15 4.04
C VAL A 70 -7.63 16.07 3.22
N PHE A 71 -6.32 15.86 3.33
CA PHE A 71 -5.32 16.61 2.57
C PHE A 71 -5.31 16.17 1.12
N ARG A 72 -5.33 14.85 0.90
CA ARG A 72 -5.42 14.23 -0.42
C ARG A 72 -5.93 12.80 -0.36
N TYR A 73 -6.46 12.33 -1.49
CA TYR A 73 -6.76 10.93 -1.73
C TYR A 73 -5.63 10.30 -2.57
N PHE A 74 -5.28 9.05 -2.27
CA PHE A 74 -4.30 8.32 -3.07
C PHE A 74 -4.97 7.69 -4.29
N GLU A 75 -5.23 8.51 -5.32
CA GLU A 75 -5.90 8.04 -6.54
C GLU A 75 -4.97 7.26 -7.48
N ASN A 76 -3.65 7.47 -7.38
CA ASN A 76 -2.66 6.79 -8.22
C ASN A 76 -2.14 5.51 -7.55
N PRO A 77 -2.53 4.30 -8.00
CA PRO A 77 -2.08 3.04 -7.39
C PRO A 77 -0.58 2.78 -7.55
N THR A 78 0.10 3.45 -8.49
CA THR A 78 1.54 3.33 -8.72
C THR A 78 2.34 4.47 -8.08
N GLU A 79 1.72 5.29 -7.22
CA GLU A 79 2.48 6.21 -6.38
C GLU A 79 3.41 5.42 -5.44
N ILE A 80 4.64 5.89 -5.29
CA ILE A 80 5.66 5.23 -4.48
C ILE A 80 5.34 5.46 -3.00
N LEU A 81 5.30 4.39 -2.22
CA LEU A 81 4.93 4.43 -0.80
C LEU A 81 5.87 5.31 0.05
N ASN A 82 7.13 5.48 -0.36
CA ASN A 82 8.08 6.40 0.29
C ASN A 82 7.65 7.88 0.25
N SER A 83 6.62 8.26 -0.51
CA SER A 83 6.02 9.61 -0.39
C SER A 83 5.36 9.81 0.97
N VAL A 84 4.92 8.72 1.61
CA VAL A 84 4.26 8.73 2.92
C VAL A 84 5.30 8.67 4.03
N LYS A 85 5.36 9.74 4.84
CA LYS A 85 6.31 9.84 5.96
C LYS A 85 5.84 9.03 7.17
N ASP A 86 6.72 8.88 8.15
CA ASP A 86 6.47 8.06 9.34
C ASP A 86 5.47 8.73 10.30
N ASP A 87 5.49 10.08 10.35
CA ASP A 87 4.68 10.97 11.19
C ASP A 87 3.34 11.39 10.54
N GLU A 88 3.10 10.98 9.30
CA GLU A 88 1.84 11.25 8.60
C GLU A 88 0.72 10.32 9.11
N HIS A 89 -0.52 10.77 8.93
CA HIS A 89 -1.72 10.03 9.35
C HIS A 89 -2.50 9.59 8.11
N ILE A 90 -2.60 8.29 7.94
CA ILE A 90 -3.29 7.68 6.80
C ILE A 90 -4.53 6.94 7.30
N VAL A 91 -5.63 7.12 6.56
CA VAL A 91 -6.89 6.44 6.81
C VAL A 91 -7.36 5.73 5.55
N ALA A 92 -8.19 4.72 5.72
CA ALA A 92 -8.84 4.00 4.62
C ALA A 92 -10.35 3.98 4.84
N TYR A 93 -11.13 4.36 3.83
CA TYR A 93 -12.59 4.29 3.86
C TYR A 93 -13.06 3.07 3.07
N ARG A 94 -13.80 2.16 3.71
CA ARG A 94 -14.42 0.98 3.08
C ARG A 94 -15.66 1.42 2.31
N LEU A 95 -15.62 1.33 0.98
CA LEU A 95 -16.70 1.77 0.10
C LEU A 95 -17.15 0.63 -0.82
N PRO A 96 -18.45 0.49 -1.11
CA PRO A 96 -18.90 -0.46 -2.12
C PRO A 96 -18.40 -0.10 -3.53
N LYS A 97 -17.97 -1.07 -4.35
CA LYS A 97 -17.50 -0.85 -5.73
C LYS A 97 -18.58 -0.28 -6.66
N ARG A 98 -19.85 -0.55 -6.37
CA ARG A 98 -21.01 0.00 -7.10
C ARG A 98 -21.08 1.55 -7.01
N VAL A 99 -20.38 2.14 -6.02
CA VAL A 99 -20.36 3.58 -5.72
C VAL A 99 -19.45 4.38 -6.68
N ALA A 100 -18.79 3.76 -7.66
CA ALA A 100 -18.01 4.53 -8.65
C ALA A 100 -18.84 5.58 -9.43
N GLN A 101 -20.17 5.44 -9.42
CA GLN A 101 -21.15 6.35 -10.04
C GLN A 101 -21.92 7.22 -9.03
N LEU A 102 -21.70 7.04 -7.71
CA LEU A 102 -22.46 7.72 -6.66
C LEU A 102 -21.70 8.91 -6.07
N THR A 103 -22.45 9.88 -5.53
CA THR A 103 -21.89 11.04 -4.83
C THR A 103 -21.26 10.62 -3.52
N ARG A 104 -19.97 10.90 -3.33
CA ARG A 104 -19.29 10.73 -2.05
C ARG A 104 -19.60 11.92 -1.14
N LEU A 105 -19.81 11.66 0.14
CA LEU A 105 -20.05 12.69 1.16
C LEU A 105 -18.88 12.72 2.15
N GLU A 106 -18.09 13.79 2.12
CA GLU A 106 -17.00 14.04 3.06
C GLU A 106 -17.51 14.94 4.21
N ILE A 107 -17.41 14.43 5.43
CA ILE A 107 -17.97 15.04 6.64
C ILE A 107 -16.81 15.53 7.51
N SER A 108 -16.70 16.85 7.64
CA SER A 108 -15.75 17.51 8.55
C SER A 108 -16.44 17.87 9.86
N HIS A 109 -15.72 17.82 10.98
CA HIS A 109 -16.29 18.00 12.31
C HIS A 109 -15.86 19.32 12.94
N ARG A 110 -16.82 20.16 13.31
CA ARG A 110 -16.59 21.43 14.01
C ARG A 110 -17.30 21.42 15.35
N TYR A 111 -16.67 21.99 16.38
CA TYR A 111 -17.30 22.19 17.67
C TYR A 111 -18.00 23.56 17.71
N LEU A 112 -19.27 23.60 18.10
CA LEU A 112 -20.03 24.83 18.25
C LEU A 112 -19.90 25.35 19.70
N GLU A 113 -18.96 26.25 19.94
CA GLU A 113 -18.89 26.96 21.23
C GLU A 113 -20.07 27.94 21.36
N LYS A 114 -20.64 28.07 22.57
CA LYS A 114 -21.57 29.15 22.89
C LYS A 114 -20.81 30.47 22.67
N CYS A 115 -21.20 31.25 21.65
CA CYS A 115 -20.66 32.58 21.47
C CYS A 115 -20.89 33.40 22.73
N ILE A 116 -19.84 33.59 23.55
CA ILE A 116 -19.84 34.64 24.55
C ILE A 116 -19.80 35.95 23.77
N ILE A 117 -20.80 36.77 24.01
CA ILE A 117 -20.97 38.11 23.43
C ILE A 117 -19.80 38.96 23.92
N ASP A 118 -18.68 38.94 23.19
CA ASP A 118 -17.74 40.04 23.22
C ASP A 118 -17.17 40.24 21.81
N SER A 119 -17.64 41.33 21.21
CA SER A 119 -17.23 41.85 19.93
C SER A 119 -15.72 42.10 19.90
N SER A 120 -14.99 41.40 19.01
CA SER A 120 -13.85 41.92 18.20
C SER A 120 -12.85 40.87 17.70
N LYS A 121 -13.07 39.56 17.88
CA LYS A 121 -12.35 38.53 17.11
C LYS A 121 -13.34 37.47 16.66
N ALA A 122 -13.60 37.36 15.36
CA ALA A 122 -14.30 36.20 14.82
C ALA A 122 -13.51 34.96 15.25
N SER A 123 -14.02 34.18 16.21
CA SER A 123 -13.29 33.02 16.69
C SER A 123 -13.13 32.07 15.51
N GLU A 124 -11.87 31.71 15.25
CA GLU A 124 -11.51 30.82 14.17
C GLU A 124 -12.15 29.47 14.47
N ARG A 125 -13.26 29.18 13.79
CA ARG A 125 -14.07 27.97 13.96
C ARG A 125 -13.25 26.73 13.59
N LYS A 126 -12.56 26.13 14.57
CA LYS A 126 -11.56 25.07 14.37
C LYS A 126 -12.20 23.68 14.21
N LEU A 127 -11.70 22.89 13.26
CA LEU A 127 -12.04 21.48 13.11
C LEU A 127 -11.28 20.64 14.15
N PHE A 128 -11.86 19.51 14.61
CA PHE A 128 -11.30 18.81 15.77
C PHE A 128 -11.35 17.27 15.76
N LEU A 129 -11.90 16.64 14.71
CA LEU A 129 -11.96 15.17 14.57
C LEU A 129 -11.54 14.74 13.17
N THR A 130 -11.13 13.48 13.04
CA THR A 130 -10.87 12.85 11.74
C THR A 130 -12.13 12.91 10.87
N PRO A 131 -12.03 13.40 9.62
CA PRO A 131 -13.17 13.45 8.73
C PRO A 131 -13.71 12.06 8.42
N LEU A 132 -15.01 11.96 8.21
CA LEU A 132 -15.66 10.73 7.77
C LEU A 132 -16.01 10.84 6.29
N VAL A 133 -16.00 9.70 5.58
CA VAL A 133 -16.46 9.63 4.19
C VAL A 133 -17.53 8.56 4.09
N THR A 134 -18.68 8.94 3.54
CA THR A 134 -19.79 8.05 3.20
C THR A 134 -20.25 8.29 1.76
N PHE A 135 -21.38 7.70 1.35
CA PHE A 135 -21.92 7.80 0.00
C PHE A 135 -23.43 8.04 0.03
N LEU A 136 -23.93 8.67 -1.03
CA LEU A 136 -25.34 8.96 -1.23
C LEU A 136 -25.83 8.18 -2.44
N GLU A 137 -26.89 7.38 -2.25
CA GLU A 137 -27.60 6.69 -3.32
C GLU A 137 -28.62 7.69 -3.91
N ASP A 138 -28.29 8.31 -5.05
CA ASP A 138 -29.10 9.33 -5.74
C ASP A 138 -29.59 10.49 -4.83
N PRO A 139 -28.71 11.41 -4.39
CA PRO A 139 -29.10 12.47 -3.46
C PRO A 139 -30.10 13.43 -4.11
N HIS A 140 -31.30 13.48 -3.56
CA HIS A 140 -32.36 14.36 -4.05
C HIS A 140 -32.55 15.56 -3.13
N ASN A 141 -32.22 15.45 -1.85
CA ASN A 141 -32.45 16.51 -0.88
C ASN A 141 -31.54 16.42 0.36
N GLY A 142 -31.70 17.36 1.30
CA GLY A 142 -30.90 17.41 2.52
C GLY A 142 -31.25 16.34 3.55
N ALA A 143 -32.44 15.70 3.47
CA ALA A 143 -32.77 14.56 4.32
C ALA A 143 -31.92 13.33 3.99
N ASP A 144 -31.53 13.14 2.73
CA ASP A 144 -30.62 12.06 2.32
C ASP A 144 -29.22 12.25 2.95
N VAL A 145 -28.74 13.49 2.99
CA VAL A 145 -27.48 13.87 3.64
C VAL A 145 -27.55 13.62 5.14
N ASP A 146 -28.62 14.06 5.79
CA ASP A 146 -28.86 13.87 7.22
C ASP A 146 -28.90 12.37 7.59
N PHE A 147 -29.65 11.58 6.81
CA PHE A 147 -29.72 10.13 6.98
C PHE A 147 -28.35 9.46 6.84
N ALA A 148 -27.57 9.82 5.82
CA ALA A 148 -26.24 9.25 5.62
C ALA A 148 -25.27 9.59 6.75
N VAL A 149 -25.31 10.83 7.26
CA VAL A 149 -24.52 11.28 8.41
C VAL A 149 -24.92 10.49 9.67
N HIS A 150 -26.22 10.36 9.94
CA HIS A 150 -26.70 9.59 11.08
C HIS A 150 -26.31 8.11 10.99
N LYS A 151 -26.39 7.52 9.79
CA LYS A 151 -26.01 6.13 9.54
C LYS A 151 -24.53 5.89 9.86
N VAL A 152 -23.63 6.74 9.37
CA VAL A 152 -22.17 6.56 9.58
C VAL A 152 -21.76 6.84 11.03
N LEU A 153 -22.49 7.71 11.76
CA LEU A 153 -22.23 7.99 13.18
C LEU A 153 -22.85 6.98 14.13
N ALA A 154 -23.83 6.17 13.68
CA ALA A 154 -24.57 5.26 14.54
C ALA A 154 -23.68 4.33 15.41
N PRO A 155 -22.57 3.74 14.88
CA PRO A 155 -21.67 2.92 15.69
C PRO A 155 -21.00 3.65 16.85
N LEU A 156 -20.84 4.97 16.75
CA LEU A 156 -20.15 5.80 17.75
C LEU A 156 -21.06 6.15 18.95
N ARG A 157 -22.36 5.83 18.92
CA ARG A 157 -23.28 6.14 20.03
C ARG A 157 -22.91 5.34 21.29
N ARG A 158 -22.81 6.02 22.43
CA ARG A 158 -22.54 5.39 23.73
C ARG A 158 -23.73 4.55 24.17
N LYS A 159 -23.47 3.31 24.58
CA LYS A 159 -24.49 2.35 25.02
C LYS A 159 -25.33 2.82 26.22
N ALA A 160 -24.79 3.69 27.08
CA ALA A 160 -25.48 4.21 28.27
C ALA A 160 -26.78 4.97 27.95
N PHE A 161 -26.94 5.46 26.72
CA PHE A 161 -28.14 6.19 26.27
C PHE A 161 -29.13 5.33 25.48
N ILE A 162 -28.87 4.02 25.36
CA ILE A 162 -29.79 3.06 24.74
C ILE A 162 -30.75 2.46 25.80
N SER A 163 -30.42 2.56 27.10
CA SER A 163 -31.18 1.91 28.18
C SER A 163 -32.07 2.84 29.04
N SER A 164 -32.66 3.88 28.46
CA SER A 164 -33.74 4.64 29.13
C SER A 164 -35.12 4.28 28.57
N ALA A 165 -35.48 2.99 28.66
CA ALA A 165 -36.87 2.56 28.68
C ALA A 165 -37.23 2.22 30.14
N PRO A 166 -38.27 2.82 30.75
CA PRO A 166 -38.59 2.57 32.14
C PRO A 166 -39.48 1.32 32.29
N GLY A 167 -39.05 0.38 33.14
CA GLY A 167 -39.95 -0.58 33.78
C GLY A 167 -39.53 -2.05 33.71
N LEU A 168 -38.77 -2.53 34.70
CA LEU A 168 -39.31 -3.31 35.81
C LEU A 168 -38.20 -3.45 36.85
N LYS A 169 -38.44 -2.94 38.06
CA LYS A 169 -37.68 -3.31 39.24
C LYS A 169 -38.17 -4.69 39.67
N ASP A 170 -37.26 -5.63 39.89
CA ASP A 170 -37.42 -6.54 41.02
C ASP A 170 -36.06 -6.84 41.64
N GLY A 171 -36.07 -6.90 42.97
CA GLY A 171 -34.87 -6.80 43.80
C GLY A 171 -34.28 -8.13 44.28
N ALA A 172 -33.18 -7.93 45.00
CA ALA A 172 -32.57 -8.77 46.04
C ALA A 172 -31.56 -9.88 45.64
N GLU A 173 -30.31 -9.54 46.01
CA GLU A 173 -29.36 -10.32 46.83
C GLU A 173 -28.42 -11.38 46.22
N ASN A 174 -27.13 -11.00 46.28
CA ASN A 174 -25.94 -11.73 46.75
C ASN A 174 -25.53 -13.09 46.16
N GLY A 175 -24.28 -13.16 45.68
CA GLY A 175 -23.43 -14.35 45.80
C GLY A 175 -22.64 -14.74 44.55
N SER A 176 -21.30 -14.63 44.64
CA SER A 176 -20.29 -15.04 43.65
C SER A 176 -20.02 -16.57 43.67
N PRO A 177 -19.02 -17.13 42.93
CA PRO A 177 -19.21 -17.86 41.66
C PRO A 177 -18.75 -19.35 41.70
N SER A 178 -19.17 -20.20 40.75
CA SER A 178 -18.32 -21.28 40.18
C SER A 178 -18.95 -22.05 39.00
N GLU A 179 -18.14 -22.16 37.94
CA GLU A 179 -17.85 -23.27 36.99
C GLU A 179 -18.92 -24.21 36.36
N THR A 180 -18.77 -24.28 35.02
CA THR A 180 -18.75 -25.46 34.10
C THR A 180 -20.03 -26.06 33.47
N ILE A 181 -20.04 -25.93 32.13
CA ILE A 181 -20.36 -26.91 31.05
C ILE A 181 -21.79 -27.48 30.99
N GLU A 182 -22.51 -27.18 29.89
CA GLU A 182 -22.93 -28.13 28.85
C GLU A 182 -23.67 -27.43 27.68
N VAL A 183 -23.45 -27.96 26.47
CA VAL A 183 -23.96 -27.53 25.14
C VAL A 183 -25.03 -28.57 24.73
N PRO A 184 -26.17 -28.26 24.07
CA PRO A 184 -26.20 -28.35 22.58
C PRO A 184 -27.22 -27.49 21.80
N MET A 185 -26.76 -27.10 20.61
CA MET A 185 -27.38 -27.21 19.27
C MET A 185 -28.88 -27.57 19.13
N ASN A 186 -29.65 -26.72 18.44
CA ASN A 186 -30.63 -27.02 17.36
C ASN A 186 -31.49 -25.76 17.10
N SER A 187 -31.48 -25.15 15.92
CA SER A 187 -32.14 -25.54 14.66
C SER A 187 -33.64 -25.19 14.59
N CYS A 188 -34.02 -24.68 13.42
CA CYS A 188 -35.35 -24.51 12.81
C CYS A 188 -35.96 -23.09 12.82
N THR A 189 -36.15 -22.40 11.68
CA THR A 189 -37.08 -22.69 10.54
C THR A 189 -38.52 -22.36 10.96
N ILE A 190 -39.41 -21.61 10.31
CA ILE A 190 -39.51 -20.81 9.07
C ILE A 190 -40.94 -20.14 9.12
N GLN A 191 -41.19 -19.13 8.28
CA GLN A 191 -42.50 -18.67 7.73
C GLN A 191 -43.53 -17.99 8.65
N PHE A 192 -43.88 -16.72 8.37
CA PHE A 192 -44.93 -16.21 7.44
C PHE A 192 -46.37 -16.41 7.93
N GLY A 193 -47.01 -15.29 8.27
CA GLY A 193 -48.45 -15.14 8.38
C GLY A 193 -48.84 -13.73 7.99
N ARG A 194 -49.46 -13.59 6.81
CA ARG A 194 -49.96 -12.37 6.20
C ARG A 194 -51.47 -12.35 6.44
N GLU A 195 -52.01 -11.31 7.07
CA GLU A 195 -53.41 -10.93 6.92
C GLU A 195 -53.53 -9.43 7.18
N GLY A 196 -54.14 -8.71 6.24
CA GLY A 196 -54.37 -7.29 6.31
C GLY A 196 -55.78 -6.99 6.75
N GLN A 197 -55.95 -5.88 7.46
CA GLN A 197 -57.17 -5.09 7.45
C GLN A 197 -56.84 -3.64 7.82
N SER A 198 -57.29 -2.74 6.96
CA SER A 198 -57.29 -1.30 7.12
C SER A 198 -58.36 -0.87 8.12
N THR A 199 -57.98 -0.11 9.16
CA THR A 199 -58.90 0.75 9.88
C THR A 199 -58.16 1.98 10.40
N GLU A 200 -58.87 3.10 10.40
CA GLU A 200 -58.42 4.48 10.51
C GLU A 200 -57.70 4.85 11.82
N CYS A 201 -56.79 5.81 11.62
CA CYS A 201 -56.24 6.82 12.53
C CYS A 201 -56.74 6.83 13.99
N ILE A 202 -55.82 6.51 14.90
CA ILE A 202 -55.75 7.10 16.24
C ILE A 202 -54.29 7.52 16.47
N ASP A 203 -54.07 8.83 16.54
CA ASP A 203 -52.80 9.41 17.00
C ASP A 203 -52.49 8.95 18.43
N PRO A 204 -51.30 8.39 18.71
CA PRO A 204 -50.75 8.48 20.05
C PRO A 204 -50.00 9.82 20.13
N VAL A 205 -50.69 10.78 20.73
CA VAL A 205 -50.09 12.01 21.26
C VAL A 205 -48.88 11.64 22.12
N GLY A 206 -47.74 12.26 21.79
CA GLY A 206 -46.71 12.60 22.75
C GLY A 206 -45.81 11.46 23.20
N ASN A 207 -44.83 11.12 22.36
CA ASN A 207 -43.54 10.66 22.86
C ASN A 207 -42.46 11.43 22.10
N SER A 208 -42.07 12.61 22.59
CA SER A 208 -40.92 13.33 22.07
C SER A 208 -39.65 12.55 22.44
N SER A 209 -39.35 11.52 21.65
CA SER A 209 -37.98 11.04 21.51
C SER A 209 -37.14 12.24 21.10
N MET A 210 -36.15 12.63 21.89
CA MET A 210 -35.30 13.80 21.61
C MET A 210 -34.61 13.60 20.26
N GLU A 211 -35.19 14.17 19.21
CA GLU A 211 -34.64 14.23 17.86
C GLU A 211 -33.46 15.20 17.91
N LEU A 212 -32.26 14.67 18.15
CA LEU A 212 -31.03 15.44 18.13
C LEU A 212 -30.59 15.61 16.68
N THR A 213 -30.94 16.75 16.12
CA THR A 213 -30.54 17.14 14.76
C THR A 213 -29.17 17.80 14.85
N PHE A 214 -28.13 17.07 14.47
CA PHE A 214 -26.86 17.71 14.18
C PHE A 214 -27.08 18.90 13.23
N HIS A 215 -26.37 20.01 13.46
CA HIS A 215 -26.43 21.13 12.52
C HIS A 215 -25.46 20.86 11.36
N LEU A 216 -26.03 20.63 10.18
CA LEU A 216 -25.29 20.34 8.95
C LEU A 216 -25.16 21.59 8.08
N CYS A 217 -23.97 21.80 7.53
CA CYS A 217 -23.70 22.86 6.56
C CYS A 217 -22.99 22.30 5.33
N LEU A 218 -23.51 22.54 4.12
CA LEU A 218 -22.76 22.30 2.88
C LEU A 218 -21.66 23.35 2.77
N THR A 219 -20.50 22.94 2.27
CA THR A 219 -19.36 23.84 2.15
C THR A 219 -18.58 23.68 0.86
N ASP A 220 -17.84 24.72 0.50
CA ASP A 220 -16.89 24.71 -0.61
C ASP A 220 -15.57 24.04 -0.21
N GLU A 221 -14.68 23.83 -1.18
CA GLU A 221 -13.36 23.19 -0.98
C GLU A 221 -12.53 23.81 0.15
N ARG A 222 -12.73 25.11 0.43
CA ARG A 222 -11.96 25.85 1.45
C ARG A 222 -12.62 25.85 2.83
N GLY A 223 -13.88 25.44 2.94
CA GLY A 223 -14.63 25.54 4.19
C GLY A 223 -15.12 26.97 4.50
N THR A 224 -15.03 27.88 3.53
CA THR A 224 -15.23 29.33 3.74
C THR A 224 -16.67 29.76 3.55
N ASN A 225 -17.39 29.10 2.65
CA ASN A 225 -18.82 29.32 2.46
C ASN A 225 -19.57 28.14 3.10
N CYS A 226 -20.43 28.42 4.07
CA CYS A 226 -21.26 27.42 4.74
C CYS A 226 -22.72 27.76 4.51
N ARG A 227 -23.47 26.90 3.80
CA ARG A 227 -24.93 27.00 3.71
C ARG A 227 -25.58 25.92 4.58
N PRO A 228 -26.50 26.25 5.49
CA PRO A 228 -27.22 25.25 6.28
C PRO A 228 -27.95 24.24 5.40
N VAL A 229 -27.97 22.98 5.82
CA VAL A 229 -28.74 21.91 5.18
C VAL A 229 -30.07 21.77 5.90
N THR A 230 -31.15 22.07 5.19
CA THR A 230 -32.53 21.73 5.58
C THR A 230 -33.00 20.49 4.82
N LYS A 231 -34.07 19.84 5.29
CA LYS A 231 -34.61 18.62 4.65
C LYS A 231 -34.89 18.82 3.14
N ASP A 232 -35.35 20.00 2.74
CA ASP A 232 -35.69 20.34 1.35
C ASP A 232 -34.51 20.93 0.54
N THR A 233 -33.29 20.98 1.10
CA THR A 233 -32.13 21.55 0.41
C THR A 233 -31.75 20.68 -0.78
N VAL A 234 -31.79 21.26 -1.99
CA VAL A 234 -31.38 20.56 -3.22
C VAL A 234 -29.86 20.33 -3.21
N ILE A 235 -29.46 19.07 -3.41
CA ILE A 235 -28.06 18.66 -3.51
C ILE A 235 -27.69 18.51 -4.99
N GLU A 236 -26.60 19.15 -5.40
CA GLU A 236 -26.13 19.06 -6.77
C GLU A 236 -25.42 17.70 -7.00
N PRO A 237 -25.58 17.09 -8.18
CA PRO A 237 -24.93 15.83 -8.51
C PRO A 237 -23.44 16.08 -8.80
N VAL A 238 -22.64 16.16 -7.75
CA VAL A 238 -21.17 16.26 -7.81
C VAL A 238 -20.53 14.94 -7.41
N ARG A 239 -19.31 14.67 -7.88
CA ARG A 239 -18.57 13.44 -7.50
C ARG A 239 -18.25 13.39 -6.01
N MET A 240 -18.02 14.54 -5.38
CA MET A 240 -17.71 14.69 -3.97
C MET A 240 -18.45 15.90 -3.42
N GLN A 241 -19.31 15.67 -2.43
CA GLN A 241 -20.01 16.70 -1.66
C GLN A 241 -19.34 16.83 -0.29
N LYS A 242 -18.99 18.06 0.11
CA LYS A 242 -18.42 18.34 1.44
C LYS A 242 -19.48 18.94 2.36
N VAL A 243 -19.53 18.43 3.60
CA VAL A 243 -20.40 18.94 4.66
C VAL A 243 -19.62 19.12 5.96
N ILE A 244 -20.00 20.14 6.71
CA ILE A 244 -19.55 20.37 8.08
C ILE A 244 -20.65 19.94 9.03
N LEU A 245 -20.27 19.08 9.96
CA LEU A 245 -21.06 18.60 11.06
C LEU A 245 -20.73 19.41 12.31
N ASP A 246 -21.69 20.18 12.80
CA ASP A 246 -21.53 20.96 14.03
C ASP A 246 -21.97 20.15 15.25
N TRP A 247 -21.01 19.97 16.16
CA TRP A 247 -21.18 19.27 17.41
C TRP A 247 -21.55 20.26 18.51
N THR A 248 -22.60 19.98 19.27
CA THR A 248 -22.84 20.63 20.55
C THR A 248 -22.34 19.74 21.69
N GLU A 249 -22.31 20.31 22.89
CA GLU A 249 -21.98 19.58 24.12
C GLU A 249 -22.84 18.32 24.31
N LYS A 250 -24.12 18.37 23.92
CA LYS A 250 -25.04 17.24 24.00
C LYS A 250 -24.62 16.09 23.09
N GLU A 251 -24.30 16.34 21.81
CA GLU A 251 -23.85 15.27 20.91
C GLU A 251 -22.48 14.74 21.34
N TYR A 252 -21.60 15.59 21.88
CA TYR A 252 -20.31 15.16 22.38
C TYR A 252 -20.41 14.22 23.61
N GLU A 253 -21.48 14.34 24.41
CA GLU A 253 -21.81 13.40 25.49
C GLU A 253 -22.43 12.09 25.00
N LEU A 254 -23.14 12.12 23.88
CA LEU A 254 -23.87 10.97 23.34
C LEU A 254 -23.02 10.07 22.46
N TYR A 255 -22.05 10.63 21.75
CA TYR A 255 -21.17 9.90 20.86
C TYR A 255 -19.76 9.83 21.45
N ASP A 256 -19.12 8.67 21.30
CA ASP A 256 -17.74 8.47 21.67
C ASP A 256 -16.81 9.00 20.56
N ALA A 257 -16.49 10.29 20.62
CA ALA A 257 -15.60 10.93 19.67
C ALA A 257 -14.13 10.46 19.76
N SER A 258 -13.75 9.64 20.75
CA SER A 258 -12.37 9.16 20.91
C SER A 258 -11.90 8.34 19.71
N TYR A 259 -12.79 7.58 19.07
CA TYR A 259 -12.51 6.84 17.83
C TYR A 259 -12.10 7.73 16.64
N LEU A 260 -12.33 9.04 16.73
CA LEU A 260 -12.03 10.01 15.66
C LEU A 260 -10.88 10.97 16.01
N LYS A 261 -10.37 10.99 17.25
CA LYS A 261 -9.39 11.99 17.71
C LYS A 261 -7.93 11.59 17.49
N ASP A 262 -7.60 10.34 17.80
CA ASP A 262 -6.21 9.89 17.93
C ASP A 262 -5.85 8.90 16.83
N LEU A 263 -5.73 9.38 15.60
CA LEU A 263 -5.22 8.54 14.51
C LEU A 263 -3.82 8.05 14.86
N PRO A 264 -3.51 6.76 14.63
CA PRO A 264 -2.15 6.29 14.78
C PRO A 264 -1.26 6.94 13.72
N GLU A 265 -0.06 7.35 14.12
CA GLU A 265 1.02 7.61 13.16
C GLU A 265 1.23 6.37 12.30
N VAL A 266 1.51 6.59 11.02
CA VAL A 266 1.84 5.53 10.06
C VAL A 266 2.90 4.59 10.64
N HIS A 267 3.96 5.15 11.23
CA HIS A 267 5.02 4.36 11.84
C HIS A 267 5.55 5.02 13.11
N LYS A 268 5.14 4.51 14.27
CA LYS A 268 5.75 4.90 15.54
C LYS A 268 7.18 4.40 15.60
N SER A 269 8.14 5.33 15.52
CA SER A 269 9.56 5.04 15.73
C SER A 269 9.81 4.63 17.18
N GLY A 270 9.66 3.34 17.49
CA GLY A 270 10.16 2.78 18.74
C GLY A 270 11.68 2.93 18.79
N LEU A 271 12.22 3.43 19.90
CA LEU A 271 13.65 3.68 20.18
C LEU A 271 14.57 2.43 20.11
N THR A 272 14.17 1.36 19.44
CA THR A 272 14.95 0.12 19.27
C THR A 272 14.75 -0.49 17.90
N VAL A 273 15.01 0.28 16.82
CA VAL A 273 15.28 -0.33 15.52
C VAL A 273 16.66 -0.98 15.58
N LYS A 274 16.71 -2.23 16.06
CA LYS A 274 17.79 -3.15 15.67
C LYS A 274 17.82 -3.12 14.15
N LYS A 275 18.92 -2.63 13.55
CA LYS A 275 19.16 -2.72 12.10
C LYS A 275 18.79 -4.13 11.66
N THR A 276 17.61 -4.31 11.07
CA THR A 276 17.20 -5.57 10.47
C THR A 276 18.26 -5.88 9.44
N LYS A 277 18.92 -7.02 9.61
CA LYS A 277 19.95 -7.53 8.71
C LYS A 277 19.36 -7.44 7.30
N GLN A 278 19.90 -6.58 6.43
CA GLN A 278 19.42 -6.50 5.05
C GLN A 278 19.43 -7.92 4.47
N GLU A 279 18.26 -8.44 4.12
CA GLU A 279 18.16 -9.77 3.53
C GLU A 279 18.91 -9.75 2.20
N ALA A 280 19.91 -10.63 2.08
CA ALA A 280 20.72 -10.77 0.89
C ALA A 280 19.85 -11.24 -0.29
N ILE A 281 19.89 -10.52 -1.40
CA ILE A 281 19.16 -10.88 -2.63
C ILE A 281 20.09 -11.66 -3.54
N SER A 282 19.61 -12.68 -4.25
CA SER A 282 20.43 -13.38 -5.24
C SER A 282 20.38 -12.70 -6.62
N LEU A 283 21.45 -12.80 -7.41
CA LEU A 283 21.46 -12.36 -8.81
C LEU A 283 20.32 -13.02 -9.61
N PHE A 284 20.03 -14.29 -9.32
CA PHE A 284 18.91 -15.00 -9.93
C PHE A 284 17.58 -14.34 -9.61
N SER A 285 17.33 -13.91 -8.37
CA SER A 285 16.10 -13.19 -8.00
C SER A 285 15.95 -11.89 -8.78
N CYS A 286 17.03 -11.15 -9.01
CA CYS A 286 17.04 -9.95 -9.86
C CYS A 286 16.75 -10.30 -11.33
N LEU A 287 17.27 -11.42 -11.82
CA LEU A 287 17.03 -11.90 -13.18
C LEU A 287 15.57 -12.36 -13.37
N GLU A 288 15.00 -13.12 -12.43
CA GLU A 288 13.58 -13.50 -12.45
C GLU A 288 12.68 -12.26 -12.47
N ALA A 289 13.01 -11.26 -11.64
CA ALA A 289 12.28 -9.99 -11.63
C ALA A 289 12.35 -9.25 -12.97
N PHE A 290 13.49 -9.31 -13.67
CA PHE A 290 13.65 -8.74 -15.01
C PHE A 290 12.83 -9.47 -16.09
N LEU A 291 12.63 -10.79 -15.93
CA LEU A 291 11.91 -11.63 -16.91
C LEU A 291 10.40 -11.76 -16.60
N LYS A 292 9.97 -11.27 -15.45
CA LYS A 292 8.56 -11.29 -15.02
C LYS A 292 7.72 -10.40 -15.92
N GLU A 293 6.52 -10.86 -16.23
CA GLU A 293 5.51 -10.05 -16.93
C GLU A 293 5.02 -8.90 -16.03
N GLU A 294 4.99 -7.69 -16.57
CA GLU A 294 4.57 -6.49 -15.88
C GLU A 294 3.60 -5.66 -16.73
N PRO A 295 2.57 -5.03 -16.13
CA PRO A 295 1.72 -4.10 -16.84
C PRO A 295 2.47 -2.78 -17.12
N LEU A 296 2.27 -2.22 -18.31
CA LEU A 296 2.79 -0.89 -18.63
C LEU A 296 2.10 0.18 -17.77
N GLY A 297 2.88 1.19 -17.35
CA GLY A 297 2.37 2.31 -16.58
C GLY A 297 1.48 3.24 -17.40
N PRO A 298 0.74 4.15 -16.75
CA PRO A 298 -0.12 5.12 -17.44
C PRO A 298 0.63 6.00 -18.45
N ASP A 299 1.89 6.35 -18.13
CA ASP A 299 2.74 7.20 -18.98
C ASP A 299 3.39 6.42 -20.14
N ASP A 300 3.40 5.08 -20.09
CA ASP A 300 4.07 4.18 -21.04
C ASP A 300 3.09 3.22 -21.73
N MET A 301 1.81 3.59 -21.83
CA MET A 301 0.78 2.73 -22.44
C MET A 301 1.14 2.36 -23.88
N TRP A 302 0.79 1.13 -24.28
CA TRP A 302 1.07 0.64 -25.62
C TRP A 302 0.01 1.12 -26.60
N TYR A 303 0.44 1.71 -27.72
CA TYR A 303 -0.46 2.04 -28.82
C TYR A 303 -0.89 0.77 -29.56
N CYS A 304 -2.14 0.34 -29.37
CA CYS A 304 -2.67 -0.86 -29.99
C CYS A 304 -3.02 -0.58 -31.47
N PRO A 305 -2.36 -1.25 -32.44
CA PRO A 305 -2.60 -0.99 -33.86
C PRO A 305 -3.98 -1.47 -34.34
N ARG A 306 -4.66 -2.33 -33.56
CA ARG A 306 -6.04 -2.80 -33.82
C ARG A 306 -7.09 -1.84 -33.27
N CYS A 307 -6.95 -1.40 -32.02
CA CYS A 307 -7.89 -0.48 -31.37
C CYS A 307 -7.68 0.99 -31.78
N LYS A 308 -6.50 1.31 -32.32
CA LYS A 308 -6.07 2.67 -32.69
C LYS A 308 -6.01 3.66 -31.51
N GLU A 309 -5.71 3.16 -30.32
CA GLU A 309 -5.61 3.95 -29.09
C GLU A 309 -4.56 3.37 -28.13
N HIS A 310 -4.18 4.15 -27.11
CA HIS A 310 -3.30 3.71 -26.04
C HIS A 310 -4.03 2.78 -25.07
N ARG A 311 -3.47 1.61 -24.83
CA ARG A 311 -4.01 0.59 -23.93
C ARG A 311 -2.96 0.15 -22.92
N GLN A 312 -3.41 -0.10 -21.71
CA GLN A 312 -2.59 -0.71 -20.67
C GLN A 312 -2.35 -2.19 -21.02
N ALA A 313 -1.24 -2.47 -21.69
CA ALA A 313 -0.83 -3.81 -22.07
C ALA A 313 0.15 -4.40 -21.05
N SER A 314 0.24 -5.73 -21.01
CA SER A 314 1.32 -6.42 -20.30
C SER A 314 2.55 -6.55 -21.20
N LYS A 315 3.73 -6.33 -20.61
CA LYS A 315 5.03 -6.51 -21.24
C LYS A 315 5.80 -7.61 -20.53
N LYS A 316 6.43 -8.48 -21.31
CA LYS A 316 7.32 -9.53 -20.81
C LYS A 316 8.59 -9.56 -21.64
N LEU A 317 9.71 -9.83 -20.99
CA LEU A 317 11.01 -10.04 -21.62
C LEU A 317 11.44 -11.50 -21.40
N ASP A 318 11.99 -12.12 -22.45
CA ASP A 318 12.55 -13.48 -22.39
C ASP A 318 13.96 -13.47 -23.00
N LEU A 319 14.85 -14.35 -22.53
CA LEU A 319 16.20 -14.49 -23.10
C LEU A 319 16.16 -15.51 -24.24
N TRP A 320 16.42 -15.06 -25.46
CA TRP A 320 16.42 -15.94 -26.64
C TRP A 320 17.78 -16.61 -26.87
N ARG A 321 18.86 -15.82 -26.91
CA ARG A 321 20.25 -16.27 -27.11
C ARG A 321 21.18 -15.50 -26.20
N LEU A 322 22.25 -16.12 -25.74
CA LEU A 322 23.24 -15.48 -24.87
C LEU A 322 24.58 -15.25 -25.59
N PRO A 323 25.33 -14.18 -25.26
CA PRO A 323 26.65 -13.89 -25.84
C PRO A 323 27.79 -14.60 -25.10
N ASP A 324 29.02 -14.55 -25.62
CA ASP A 324 30.21 -15.00 -24.89
C ASP A 324 30.56 -14.06 -23.71
N ILE A 325 30.31 -12.76 -23.85
CA ILE A 325 30.46 -11.77 -22.77
C ILE A 325 29.09 -11.24 -22.36
N LEU A 326 28.71 -11.53 -21.12
CA LEU A 326 27.45 -11.13 -20.52
C LEU A 326 27.72 -10.09 -19.42
N VAL A 327 27.01 -8.96 -19.52
CA VAL A 327 27.14 -7.86 -18.56
C VAL A 327 25.83 -7.72 -17.81
N PHE A 328 25.88 -7.84 -16.48
CA PHE A 328 24.75 -7.53 -15.61
C PHE A 328 25.00 -6.19 -14.93
N HIS A 329 24.09 -5.25 -15.16
CA HIS A 329 24.01 -4.01 -14.42
C HIS A 329 22.95 -4.13 -13.34
N LEU A 330 23.32 -3.85 -12.09
CA LEU A 330 22.41 -3.80 -10.96
C LEU A 330 21.81 -2.38 -10.88
N LYS A 331 20.51 -2.23 -11.15
CA LYS A 331 19.79 -0.93 -11.12
C LYS A 331 19.67 -0.38 -9.70
N ARG A 332 20.78 0.10 -9.15
CA ARG A 332 20.85 0.63 -7.79
C ARG A 332 20.34 2.06 -7.68
N PHE A 333 20.45 2.86 -8.72
CA PHE A 333 20.03 4.25 -8.70
C PHE A 333 18.56 4.38 -9.08
N SER A 334 17.82 5.10 -8.25
CA SER A 334 16.45 5.50 -8.54
C SER A 334 16.36 7.03 -8.56
N TYR A 335 15.61 7.54 -9.53
CA TYR A 335 15.36 8.94 -9.72
C TYR A 335 13.87 9.21 -9.55
N SER A 336 13.50 10.02 -8.57
CA SER A 336 12.21 10.69 -8.53
C SER A 336 12.41 12.20 -8.69
N ARG A 337 11.35 12.93 -9.06
CA ARG A 337 11.38 14.40 -9.23
C ARG A 337 11.99 15.16 -8.04
N TRP A 338 11.97 14.56 -6.85
CA TRP A 338 12.38 15.21 -5.60
C TRP A 338 13.53 14.49 -4.89
N LEU A 339 13.77 13.20 -5.18
CA LEU A 339 14.75 12.40 -4.46
C LEU A 339 15.62 11.56 -5.40
N LYS A 340 16.92 11.63 -5.17
CA LYS A 340 17.94 10.77 -5.78
C LYS A 340 18.39 9.77 -4.74
N ASN A 341 18.16 8.47 -4.97
CA ASN A 341 18.54 7.44 -4.00
C ASN A 341 19.38 6.33 -4.65
N LYS A 342 20.24 5.70 -3.85
CA LYS A 342 21.02 4.51 -4.21
C LYS A 342 20.63 3.35 -3.29
N LEU A 343 20.35 2.20 -3.88
CA LEU A 343 20.11 0.95 -3.18
C LEU A 343 21.45 0.29 -2.81
N ASP A 344 21.79 0.26 -1.52
CA ASP A 344 22.99 -0.40 -0.99
C ASP A 344 22.75 -1.88 -0.62
N THR A 345 21.65 -2.49 -1.10
CA THR A 345 21.33 -3.90 -0.83
C THR A 345 22.45 -4.82 -1.32
N PHE A 346 22.88 -5.74 -0.45
CA PHE A 346 23.83 -6.78 -0.84
C PHE A 346 23.18 -7.76 -1.84
N VAL A 347 23.83 -7.95 -2.99
CA VAL A 347 23.41 -8.92 -4.01
C VAL A 347 24.44 -10.04 -4.05
N ASN A 348 24.02 -11.26 -3.73
CA ASN A 348 24.85 -12.44 -3.85
C ASN A 348 24.85 -12.92 -5.31
N PHE A 349 26.03 -12.95 -5.93
CA PHE A 349 26.23 -13.44 -7.28
C PHE A 349 27.29 -14.56 -7.30
N PRO A 350 27.16 -15.57 -8.15
CA PRO A 350 28.15 -16.64 -8.28
C PRO A 350 29.43 -16.13 -8.97
N ILE A 351 30.60 -16.49 -8.46
CA ILE A 351 31.89 -16.15 -9.11
C ILE A 351 32.18 -17.17 -10.21
N HIS A 352 31.94 -18.45 -9.91
CA HIS A 352 32.08 -19.57 -10.84
C HIS A 352 30.72 -20.20 -11.13
N ASN A 353 30.61 -20.91 -12.25
CA ASN A 353 29.45 -21.75 -12.58
C ASN A 353 28.10 -21.02 -12.57
N LEU A 354 28.04 -19.80 -13.10
CA LEU A 354 26.75 -19.14 -13.36
C LEU A 354 26.05 -19.85 -14.52
N ASP A 355 25.15 -20.79 -14.21
CA ASP A 355 24.35 -21.50 -15.20
C ASP A 355 23.05 -20.76 -15.51
N LEU A 356 22.91 -20.34 -16.78
CA LEU A 356 21.73 -19.64 -17.28
C LEU A 356 20.85 -20.51 -18.18
N SER A 357 21.13 -21.81 -18.30
CA SER A 357 20.45 -22.71 -19.24
C SER A 357 18.93 -22.70 -19.07
N LYS A 358 18.44 -22.63 -17.82
CA LYS A 358 16.99 -22.60 -17.52
C LYS A 358 16.27 -21.33 -17.99
N TYR A 359 16.99 -20.27 -18.33
CA TYR A 359 16.43 -18.98 -18.73
C TYR A 359 16.39 -18.76 -20.24
N VAL A 360 17.11 -19.58 -21.01
CA VAL A 360 17.22 -19.45 -22.47
C VAL A 360 16.07 -20.19 -23.14
N LYS A 361 15.37 -19.52 -24.06
CA LYS A 361 14.22 -20.10 -24.79
C LYS A 361 14.61 -20.84 -26.08
N SER A 362 15.78 -20.55 -26.66
CA SER A 362 16.22 -21.24 -27.88
C SER A 362 16.41 -22.74 -27.63
N THR A 363 16.01 -23.55 -28.61
CA THR A 363 16.12 -25.03 -28.59
C THR A 363 17.24 -25.54 -29.49
N ASP A 364 18.09 -24.65 -30.01
CA ASP A 364 19.22 -25.02 -30.86
C ASP A 364 20.24 -25.86 -30.08
N LEU A 365 20.21 -27.17 -30.30
CA LEU A 365 21.09 -28.19 -29.70
C LEU A 365 22.59 -27.98 -30.01
N SER A 366 22.95 -27.00 -30.86
CA SER A 366 24.31 -26.65 -31.24
C SER A 366 24.95 -25.57 -30.36
N GLU A 367 24.19 -24.90 -29.47
CA GLU A 367 24.76 -23.87 -28.61
C GLU A 367 25.48 -24.50 -27.40
N SER A 368 26.79 -24.22 -27.33
CA SER A 368 27.68 -24.51 -26.20
C SER A 368 27.09 -24.06 -24.86
N SER A 369 27.42 -24.79 -23.79
CA SER A 369 27.27 -24.45 -22.36
C SER A 369 26.89 -22.98 -22.07
N HIS A 370 25.76 -22.77 -21.41
CA HIS A 370 25.34 -21.46 -20.89
C HIS A 370 25.89 -21.18 -19.48
N VAL A 371 27.07 -21.73 -19.20
CA VAL A 371 27.79 -21.55 -17.93
C VAL A 371 28.81 -20.43 -18.09
N TYR A 372 28.84 -19.53 -17.11
CA TYR A 372 29.70 -18.35 -17.10
C TYR A 372 30.56 -18.25 -15.84
N GLU A 373 31.70 -17.57 -15.98
CA GLU A 373 32.59 -17.18 -14.90
C GLU A 373 32.68 -15.65 -14.82
N LEU A 374 32.67 -15.13 -13.59
CA LEU A 374 32.89 -13.71 -13.33
C LEU A 374 34.37 -13.40 -13.52
N TYR A 375 34.69 -12.34 -14.25
CA TYR A 375 36.08 -11.91 -14.46
C TYR A 375 36.31 -10.43 -14.12
N ALA A 376 35.26 -9.62 -14.02
CA ALA A 376 35.38 -8.24 -13.55
C ALA A 376 34.11 -7.74 -12.86
N ILE A 377 34.29 -6.77 -11.95
CA ILE A 377 33.24 -6.07 -11.23
C ILE A 377 33.59 -4.58 -11.27
N SER A 378 32.63 -3.75 -11.69
CA SER A 378 32.68 -2.31 -11.40
C SER A 378 31.92 -2.05 -10.11
N ASN A 379 32.60 -1.44 -9.14
CA ASN A 379 32.07 -1.09 -7.83
C ASN A 379 31.71 0.39 -7.78
N HIS A 380 30.70 0.77 -7.00
CA HIS A 380 30.34 2.16 -6.74
C HIS A 380 30.13 2.43 -5.25
N TYR A 381 30.84 3.45 -4.75
CA TYR A 381 30.75 3.96 -3.38
C TYR A 381 30.15 5.37 -3.38
N GLY A 382 29.46 5.74 -2.30
CA GLY A 382 28.75 7.01 -2.23
C GLY A 382 27.41 7.00 -2.97
N GLY A 383 26.87 8.20 -3.22
CA GLY A 383 25.52 8.42 -3.76
C GLY A 383 25.51 9.22 -5.06
N LEU A 384 24.32 9.61 -5.53
CA LEU A 384 24.13 10.32 -6.81
C LEU A 384 24.71 11.75 -6.85
N GLY A 385 24.94 12.37 -5.69
CA GLY A 385 25.54 13.71 -5.59
C GLY A 385 27.07 13.73 -5.53
N GLY A 386 27.69 12.54 -5.45
CA GLY A 386 29.12 12.36 -5.28
C GLY A 386 29.41 10.91 -4.91
N GLY A 387 30.26 10.27 -5.70
CA GLY A 387 30.59 8.86 -5.56
C GLY A 387 31.95 8.54 -6.17
N HIS A 388 32.39 7.30 -5.94
CA HIS A 388 33.69 6.81 -6.39
C HIS A 388 33.53 5.43 -7.03
N TYR A 389 34.19 5.21 -8.16
CA TYR A 389 34.16 3.94 -8.86
C TYR A 389 35.52 3.25 -8.75
N THR A 390 35.50 1.96 -8.45
CA THR A 390 36.69 1.10 -8.49
C THR A 390 36.37 -0.17 -9.27
N ALA A 391 37.38 -0.99 -9.56
CA ALA A 391 37.17 -2.27 -10.22
C ALA A 391 37.86 -3.42 -9.49
N TYR A 392 37.19 -4.57 -9.43
CA TYR A 392 37.85 -5.85 -9.19
C TYR A 392 37.97 -6.59 -10.51
N CYS A 393 39.18 -7.02 -10.90
CA CYS A 393 39.40 -7.77 -12.14
C CYS A 393 40.25 -9.00 -11.88
N LYS A 394 39.91 -10.13 -12.52
CA LYS A 394 40.73 -11.34 -12.55
C LYS A 394 41.71 -11.24 -13.72
N LEU A 395 43.01 -11.24 -13.45
CA LEU A 395 44.03 -11.29 -14.50
C LEU A 395 44.11 -12.72 -15.04
N ILE A 396 44.12 -12.85 -16.38
CA ILE A 396 44.07 -14.14 -17.07
C ILE A 396 45.36 -14.93 -16.86
N ASP A 397 46.50 -14.25 -16.87
CA ASP A 397 47.82 -14.89 -16.81
C ASP A 397 48.15 -15.46 -15.42
N ASP A 398 47.69 -14.79 -14.36
CA ASP A 398 48.00 -15.13 -12.97
C ASP A 398 46.87 -15.87 -12.24
N ASP A 399 45.70 -15.96 -12.86
CA ASP A 399 44.44 -16.45 -12.28
C ASP A 399 44.09 -15.82 -10.91
N ARG A 400 44.50 -14.57 -10.69
CA ARG A 400 44.34 -13.82 -9.42
C ARG A 400 43.50 -12.57 -9.59
N TRP A 401 42.81 -12.19 -8.51
CA TRP A 401 42.01 -10.98 -8.44
C TRP A 401 42.85 -9.79 -7.97
N TYR A 402 42.60 -8.64 -8.59
CA TYR A 402 43.20 -7.36 -8.24
C TYR A 402 42.12 -6.29 -8.08
N HIS A 403 42.33 -5.39 -7.14
CA HIS A 403 41.57 -4.17 -6.92
C HIS A 403 42.28 -3.01 -7.61
N PHE A 404 41.56 -2.34 -8.51
CA PHE A 404 41.99 -1.17 -9.24
C PHE A 404 41.21 0.04 -8.70
N ASP A 405 41.91 0.91 -8.00
CA ASP A 405 41.41 2.15 -7.41
C ASP A 405 42.23 3.32 -7.99
N ASP A 406 41.74 3.87 -9.10
CA ASP A 406 42.43 4.85 -9.94
C ASP A 406 43.87 4.42 -10.30
N SER A 407 44.88 5.08 -9.73
CA SER A 407 46.30 4.79 -9.96
C SER A 407 46.87 3.70 -9.04
N HIS A 408 46.09 3.23 -8.07
CA HIS A 408 46.50 2.21 -7.11
C HIS A 408 45.95 0.83 -7.49
N VAL A 409 46.85 -0.15 -7.59
CA VAL A 409 46.50 -1.54 -7.88
C VAL A 409 47.01 -2.43 -6.74
N SER A 410 46.13 -3.24 -6.17
CA SER A 410 46.46 -4.15 -5.08
C SER A 410 45.85 -5.54 -5.28
N PRO A 411 46.49 -6.63 -4.83
CA PRO A 411 45.88 -7.96 -4.88
C PRO A 411 44.70 -8.05 -3.91
N VAL A 412 43.66 -8.82 -4.26
CA VAL A 412 42.48 -9.05 -3.40
C VAL A 412 42.09 -10.54 -3.41
N ALA A 413 41.61 -11.05 -2.29
CA ALA A 413 41.13 -12.43 -2.21
C ALA A 413 39.75 -12.58 -2.85
N GLU A 414 39.48 -13.74 -3.46
CA GLU A 414 38.18 -14.04 -4.07
C GLU A 414 37.01 -13.96 -3.05
N SER A 415 37.27 -14.21 -1.76
CA SER A 415 36.27 -14.05 -0.70
C SER A 415 35.77 -12.62 -0.53
N ASP A 416 36.59 -11.63 -0.91
CA ASP A 416 36.39 -10.24 -0.53
C ASP A 416 35.78 -9.40 -1.65
N ILE A 417 35.68 -9.95 -2.87
CA ILE A 417 35.14 -9.24 -4.04
C ILE A 417 33.62 -9.13 -4.02
N LYS A 418 32.92 -9.94 -3.21
CA LYS A 418 31.46 -9.89 -3.06
C LYS A 418 31.08 -8.84 -2.02
N THR A 419 30.70 -7.66 -2.49
CA THR A 419 30.30 -6.55 -1.62
C THR A 419 29.00 -5.90 -2.09
N SER A 420 28.36 -5.10 -1.23
CA SER A 420 27.21 -4.27 -1.62
C SER A 420 27.57 -3.16 -2.63
N ALA A 421 28.87 -2.86 -2.81
CA ALA A 421 29.35 -1.87 -3.76
C ALA A 421 29.27 -2.35 -5.22
N ALA A 422 29.18 -3.66 -5.46
CA ALA A 422 29.10 -4.22 -6.81
C ALA A 422 27.95 -3.60 -7.60
N TYR A 423 28.26 -3.00 -8.75
CA TYR A 423 27.32 -2.22 -9.57
C TYR A 423 27.15 -2.81 -10.98
N VAL A 424 28.26 -3.20 -11.63
CA VAL A 424 28.24 -3.91 -12.92
C VAL A 424 29.10 -5.16 -12.82
N LEU A 425 28.54 -6.30 -13.20
CA LEU A 425 29.20 -7.61 -13.18
C LEU A 425 29.49 -8.06 -14.61
N PHE A 426 30.72 -8.50 -14.86
CA PHE A 426 31.17 -8.95 -16.17
C PHE A 426 31.47 -10.45 -16.13
N TYR A 427 30.73 -11.19 -16.94
CA TYR A 427 30.79 -12.64 -17.05
C TYR A 427 31.28 -13.06 -18.43
N ARG A 428 32.16 -14.07 -18.46
CA ARG A 428 32.64 -14.73 -19.68
C ARG A 428 32.11 -16.16 -19.74
N ARG A 429 31.68 -16.61 -20.92
CA ARG A 429 31.21 -17.98 -21.14
C ARG A 429 32.38 -18.96 -20.99
N VAL A 430 32.14 -20.05 -20.29
CA VAL A 430 33.08 -21.17 -20.20
C VAL A 430 33.02 -21.97 -21.49
N LYS A 431 34.14 -22.03 -22.22
CA LYS A 431 34.25 -22.89 -23.42
C LYS A 431 34.36 -24.35 -22.97
N ALA A 432 33.56 -25.24 -23.57
CA ALA A 432 33.72 -26.67 -23.35
C ALA A 432 35.08 -27.13 -23.88
N GLN A 433 35.89 -27.80 -23.06
CA GLN A 433 37.11 -28.46 -23.55
C GLN A 433 36.70 -29.64 -24.44
N GLN A 434 37.11 -29.61 -25.71
CA GLN A 434 37.07 -30.81 -26.54
C GLN A 434 38.23 -31.71 -26.09
N ASN A 435 37.91 -32.82 -25.40
CA ASN A 435 38.88 -33.89 -25.16
C ASN A 435 39.24 -34.54 -26.50
N GLY A 436 40.28 -34.04 -27.14
CA GLY A 436 40.90 -34.64 -28.31
C GLY A 436 41.60 -35.94 -27.92
N VAL A 437 41.07 -37.07 -28.39
CA VAL A 437 41.74 -38.35 -28.43
C VAL A 437 42.99 -38.21 -29.30
N VAL A 438 44.19 -38.23 -28.69
CA VAL A 438 45.45 -38.41 -29.43
C VAL A 438 45.90 -39.85 -29.26
N GLY A 439 45.40 -40.71 -30.14
CA GLY A 439 45.98 -42.01 -30.46
C GLY A 439 46.59 -41.91 -31.85
N GLY A 440 47.92 -41.86 -31.94
CA GLY A 440 48.62 -41.75 -33.21
C GLY A 440 50.14 -41.77 -33.01
N SER A 441 50.68 -42.96 -32.75
CA SER A 441 52.10 -43.26 -32.75
C SER A 441 52.71 -42.99 -34.14
N PHE A 442 53.59 -42.00 -34.25
CA PHE A 442 54.47 -41.85 -35.41
C PHE A 442 55.73 -42.71 -35.21
N GLN A 443 55.81 -43.81 -35.96
CA GLN A 443 57.07 -44.53 -36.19
C GLN A 443 57.93 -43.75 -37.18
N CYS A 444 59.13 -43.35 -36.75
CA CYS A 444 60.18 -42.83 -37.62
C CYS A 444 60.82 -43.98 -38.41
N HIS A 445 60.63 -44.01 -39.73
CA HIS A 445 61.49 -44.78 -40.63
C HIS A 445 62.73 -43.96 -41.02
N ARG A 446 63.89 -44.52 -40.72
CA ARG A 446 65.18 -44.18 -41.33
C ARG A 446 65.22 -44.62 -42.80
N SER A 447 65.86 -43.83 -43.64
CA SER A 447 66.54 -44.22 -44.88
C SER A 447 67.61 -43.14 -45.11
N SER A 448 68.87 -43.43 -44.75
CA SER A 448 69.93 -43.95 -45.62
C SER A 448 70.56 -42.86 -46.48
#